data_AF-A0A7J8JLV5-F1
#
_entry.id   AF-A0A7J8JLV5-F1
#
_cell.length_a   1.000
_cell.length_b   1.000
_cell.length_c   1.000
_cell.angle_alpha   90.00
_cell.angle_beta   90.00
_cell.angle_gamma   90.00
#
_symmetry.space_group_name_H-M   'P 1'
#
loop_
_entity.id
_entity.type
_entity.pdbx_description
1 polymer ?
#
loop_
_entity_poly.entity_id
_entity_poly.type
_entity_poly.pdbx_seq_one_letter_code
_entity_poly.pdbx_strand_id
1 'polypeptide(L)'
;MSRRSLGGRLLGLPAWSAPPLPPQLLPLLLLSAAAVPPSLAEVFYATAYWMPSEKTVNVKHVLDKNGDAYGFYNNSVNTTGWGILEIKAGYGSQTLSNDIIMYVAGYLEGYLTAPHMYDHFTNLYPQLIKKPSIVDKVQEFMKKQDEWAHNNIKSYKDDPFWRHTGYVMAQMNGLYVGAMNRATLIGTKPMTLFQIQFLNAVGDLLDLIPSLSPLKNSSLKVFKRWDMGHCSALIKVLPGFENIYFAHSSWYTYAAMLRIYKHWDFNIVDKDTSCSRLSFSSYPGK
;
A
#
# COMPACT_ATOMS: atom_id res chain seq x y z
N MET A 1 -50.78 -52.95 -2.44
CA MET A 1 -50.03 -53.45 -1.26
C MET A 1 -48.56 -53.14 -1.50
N SER A 2 -47.75 -52.50 -0.67
CA SER A 2 -47.83 -52.05 0.71
C SER A 2 -46.85 -50.88 0.85
N ARG A 3 -47.30 -49.76 1.43
CA ARG A 3 -46.44 -48.66 1.90
C ARG A 3 -45.75 -49.13 3.19
N ARG A 4 -44.45 -48.88 3.36
CA ARG A 4 -43.80 -48.90 4.67
C ARG A 4 -43.16 -47.55 4.97
N SER A 5 -43.75 -46.87 5.95
CA SER A 5 -43.16 -45.78 6.71
C SER A 5 -42.04 -46.29 7.60
N LEU A 6 -41.00 -45.48 7.79
CA LEU A 6 -40.12 -45.59 8.94
C LEU A 6 -40.13 -44.24 9.66
N GLY A 7 -40.82 -44.23 10.80
CA GLY A 7 -40.93 -43.11 11.72
C GLY A 7 -39.62 -42.90 12.50
N GLY A 8 -39.42 -41.64 12.87
CA GLY A 8 -38.32 -41.22 13.72
C GLY A 8 -38.41 -41.78 15.13
N ARG A 9 -37.24 -42.04 15.71
CA ARG A 9 -37.03 -42.15 17.16
C ARG A 9 -35.92 -41.19 17.55
N LEU A 10 -36.32 -40.11 18.20
CA LEU A 10 -35.45 -39.24 19.00
C LEU A 10 -34.95 -40.04 20.21
N LEU A 11 -33.64 -40.23 20.32
CA LEU A 11 -33.01 -40.77 21.51
C LEU A 11 -32.81 -39.62 22.50
N GLY A 12 -33.56 -39.65 23.60
CA GLY A 12 -33.42 -38.73 24.72
C GLY A 12 -32.12 -38.97 25.50
N LEU A 13 -31.41 -37.89 25.81
CA LEU A 13 -30.24 -37.89 26.70
C LEU A 13 -30.71 -37.78 28.17
N PRO A 14 -29.98 -38.38 29.14
CA PRO A 14 -30.39 -38.36 30.55
C PRO A 14 -30.15 -37.00 31.20
N ALA A 15 -31.11 -36.53 31.99
CA ALA A 15 -30.98 -35.33 32.81
C ALA A 15 -30.00 -35.56 33.97
N TRP A 16 -28.95 -34.74 34.05
CA TRP A 16 -28.05 -34.66 35.19
C TRP A 16 -28.48 -33.48 36.08
N SER A 17 -28.89 -33.77 37.32
CA SER A 17 -29.20 -32.78 38.34
C SER A 17 -27.92 -32.29 39.02
N ALA A 18 -27.62 -30.99 38.91
CA ALA A 18 -26.52 -30.35 39.62
C ALA A 18 -26.93 -29.98 41.06
N PRO A 19 -26.05 -30.11 42.08
CA PRO A 19 -26.31 -29.66 43.44
C PRO A 19 -26.19 -28.12 43.56
N PRO A 20 -26.81 -27.49 44.58
CA PRO A 20 -26.81 -26.03 44.68
C PRO A 20 -25.45 -25.49 45.16
N LEU A 21 -24.98 -24.41 44.52
CA LEU A 21 -23.79 -23.66 44.92
C LEU A 21 -24.13 -22.61 45.99
N PRO A 22 -23.27 -22.39 47.00
CA PRO A 22 -23.46 -21.36 48.03
C PRO A 22 -23.13 -19.95 47.49
N PRO A 23 -23.67 -18.87 48.11
CA PRO A 23 -23.47 -17.52 47.59
C PRO A 23 -22.07 -17.03 47.96
N GLN A 24 -21.24 -16.74 46.95
CA GLN A 24 -20.00 -15.98 47.13
C GLN A 24 -20.13 -14.62 46.45
N LEU A 25 -19.98 -13.58 47.28
CA LEU A 25 -19.92 -12.16 46.91
C LEU A 25 -18.69 -11.89 46.02
N LEU A 26 -18.93 -11.53 44.77
CA LEU A 26 -17.94 -10.90 43.90
C LEU A 26 -18.19 -9.38 43.85
N PRO A 27 -17.26 -8.52 44.27
CA PRO A 27 -17.36 -7.10 43.98
C PRO A 27 -17.04 -6.89 42.50
N LEU A 28 -18.03 -6.39 41.76
CA LEU A 28 -17.90 -5.96 40.37
C LEU A 28 -16.99 -4.72 40.33
N LEU A 29 -15.69 -4.92 40.07
CA LEU A 29 -14.79 -3.84 39.67
C LEU A 29 -15.18 -3.40 38.25
N LEU A 30 -16.11 -2.46 38.18
CA LEU A 30 -16.37 -1.66 36.99
C LEU A 30 -15.10 -0.84 36.70
N LEU A 31 -14.20 -1.39 35.90
CA LEU A 31 -13.28 -0.55 35.13
C LEU A 31 -14.14 0.26 34.17
N SER A 32 -14.42 1.50 34.55
CA SER A 32 -14.78 2.56 33.63
C SER A 32 -13.59 2.79 32.71
N ALA A 33 -13.48 1.96 31.67
CA ALA A 33 -12.76 2.32 30.46
C ALA A 33 -13.51 3.52 29.90
N ALA A 34 -13.01 4.72 30.17
CA ALA A 34 -13.43 5.91 29.46
C ALA A 34 -13.22 5.59 27.97
N ALA A 35 -14.32 5.36 27.24
CA ALA A 35 -14.29 5.25 25.81
C ALA A 35 -13.77 6.59 25.30
N VAL A 36 -12.49 6.61 24.89
CA VAL A 36 -11.95 7.72 24.11
C VAL A 36 -12.88 7.86 22.92
N PRO A 37 -13.55 9.01 22.71
CA PRO A 37 -14.42 9.17 21.56
C PRO A 37 -13.59 8.88 20.30
N PRO A 38 -14.12 8.13 19.32
CA PRO A 38 -13.39 7.88 18.09
C PRO A 38 -12.97 9.24 17.52
N SER A 39 -11.66 9.46 17.41
CA SER A 39 -11.18 10.69 16.76
C SER A 39 -11.80 10.72 15.37
N LEU A 40 -12.55 11.77 15.06
CA LEU A 40 -13.09 11.97 13.71
C LEU A 40 -11.94 11.78 12.72
N ALA A 41 -12.13 10.92 11.71
CA ALA A 41 -11.13 10.68 10.70
C ALA A 41 -10.72 12.03 10.08
N GLU A 42 -9.48 12.44 10.30
CA GLU A 42 -8.99 13.72 9.83
C GLU A 42 -8.66 13.59 8.34
N VAL A 43 -9.34 14.39 7.53
CA VAL A 43 -9.10 14.47 6.09
C VAL A 43 -8.11 15.61 5.83
N PHE A 44 -6.92 15.24 5.39
CA PHE A 44 -5.84 16.19 5.09
C PHE A 44 -5.88 16.56 3.62
N TYR A 45 -6.33 17.76 3.30
CA TYR A 45 -6.29 18.30 1.95
C TYR A 45 -4.95 18.98 1.69
N ALA A 46 -4.39 18.79 0.49
CA ALA A 46 -3.20 19.49 0.07
C ALA A 46 -3.17 19.70 -1.45
N THR A 47 -2.43 20.73 -1.85
CA THR A 47 -2.19 21.10 -3.24
C THR A 47 -0.71 21.42 -3.43
N ALA A 48 -0.08 20.81 -4.43
CA ALA A 48 1.28 21.02 -4.87
C ALA A 48 1.33 21.95 -6.09
N TYR A 49 2.31 22.85 -6.11
CA TYR A 49 2.60 23.79 -7.19
C TYR A 49 4.04 23.60 -7.63
N TRP A 50 4.24 23.24 -8.89
CA TRP A 50 5.56 23.19 -9.51
C TRP A 50 6.07 24.61 -9.72
N MET A 51 7.31 24.85 -9.29
CA MET A 51 8.01 26.13 -9.42
C MET A 51 9.10 25.97 -10.50
N PRO A 52 8.86 26.38 -11.77
CA PRO A 52 9.74 26.03 -12.87
C PRO A 52 11.16 26.62 -12.76
N SER A 53 11.28 27.83 -12.22
CA SER A 53 12.56 28.55 -12.08
C SER A 53 13.46 27.87 -11.06
N GLU A 54 12.89 27.46 -9.92
CA GLU A 54 13.59 26.85 -8.80
C GLU A 54 13.71 25.32 -8.96
N LYS A 55 12.89 24.71 -9.83
CA LYS A 55 12.71 23.26 -9.97
C LYS A 55 12.33 22.60 -8.64
N THR A 56 11.45 23.26 -7.89
CA THR A 56 10.95 22.81 -6.60
C THR A 56 9.42 22.70 -6.60
N VAL A 57 8.87 22.17 -5.52
CA VAL A 57 7.41 22.08 -5.31
C VAL A 57 7.04 22.80 -4.03
N ASN A 58 6.09 23.72 -4.13
CA ASN A 58 5.46 24.36 -2.98
C ASN A 58 4.14 23.65 -2.66
N VAL A 59 3.84 23.45 -1.37
CA VAL A 59 2.59 22.79 -0.92
C VAL A 59 1.77 23.74 -0.08
N LYS A 60 0.46 23.78 -0.33
CA LYS A 60 -0.54 24.46 0.52
C LYS A 60 -1.53 23.44 1.07
N HIS A 61 -1.98 23.61 2.32
CA HIS A 61 -2.93 22.70 2.99
C HIS A 61 -4.39 23.06 2.69
N VAL A 62 -4.70 23.17 1.40
CA VAL A 62 -6.03 23.44 0.85
C VAL A 62 -6.24 22.58 -0.39
N LEU A 63 -7.48 22.39 -0.79
CA LEU A 63 -7.83 21.79 -2.08
C LEU A 63 -8.03 22.91 -3.10
N ASP A 64 -6.99 23.25 -3.86
CA ASP A 64 -7.05 24.23 -4.95
C ASP A 64 -6.88 23.52 -6.30
N LYS A 65 -7.95 23.56 -7.11
CA LYS A 65 -7.99 22.90 -8.42
C LYS A 65 -7.11 23.58 -9.46
N ASN A 66 -6.58 24.78 -9.18
CA ASN A 66 -5.64 25.46 -10.05
C ASN A 66 -4.19 24.99 -9.85
N GLY A 67 -3.92 24.23 -8.77
CA GLY A 67 -2.60 23.66 -8.53
C GLY A 67 -2.27 22.46 -9.43
N ASP A 68 -0.99 22.13 -9.46
CA ASP A 68 -0.41 21.17 -10.41
C ASP A 68 -0.66 19.71 -10.01
N ALA A 69 -0.77 19.45 -8.71
CA ALA A 69 -1.42 18.28 -8.17
C ALA A 69 -2.21 18.65 -6.92
N TYR A 70 -3.39 18.07 -6.73
CA TYR A 70 -4.23 18.34 -5.57
C TYR A 70 -5.01 17.09 -5.17
N GLY A 71 -5.41 17.03 -3.91
CA GLY A 71 -6.10 15.87 -3.39
C GLY A 71 -6.18 15.86 -1.89
N PHE A 72 -6.38 14.66 -1.34
CA PHE A 72 -6.46 14.47 0.10
C PHE A 72 -6.00 13.08 0.53
N TYR A 73 -5.61 13.01 1.80
CA TYR A 73 -5.47 11.75 2.53
C TYR A 73 -6.47 11.73 3.70
N ASN A 74 -7.45 10.84 3.63
CA ASN A 74 -8.39 10.56 4.71
C ASN A 74 -7.81 9.45 5.58
N ASN A 75 -7.41 9.80 6.81
CA ASN A 75 -6.82 8.84 7.74
C ASN A 75 -7.89 8.06 8.53
N SER A 76 -8.66 7.22 7.82
CA SER A 76 -9.70 6.37 8.40
C SER A 76 -9.21 4.97 8.79
N VAL A 77 -7.90 4.77 9.01
CA VAL A 77 -7.35 3.44 9.31
C VAL A 77 -7.89 2.87 10.62
N ASN A 78 -8.05 3.69 11.65
CA ASN A 78 -8.56 3.25 12.95
C ASN A 78 -10.08 3.01 12.95
N THR A 79 -10.81 3.59 11.98
CA THR A 79 -12.28 3.45 11.90
C THR A 79 -12.71 2.36 10.92
N THR A 80 -11.96 2.16 9.82
CA THR A 80 -12.35 1.25 8.72
C THR A 80 -11.29 0.20 8.37
N GLY A 81 -10.07 0.34 8.89
CA GLY A 81 -8.90 -0.42 8.44
C GLY A 81 -8.21 0.15 7.20
N TRP A 82 -8.71 1.25 6.62
CA TRP A 82 -8.19 1.85 5.39
C TRP A 82 -7.93 3.35 5.55
N GLY A 83 -6.75 3.79 5.13
CA GLY A 83 -6.59 5.17 4.63
C GLY A 83 -7.17 5.28 3.23
N ILE A 84 -7.66 6.46 2.85
CA ILE A 84 -8.11 6.74 1.48
C ILE A 84 -7.31 7.91 0.94
N LEU A 85 -6.63 7.71 -0.19
CA LEU A 85 -5.83 8.73 -0.86
C LEU A 85 -6.44 9.02 -2.22
N GLU A 86 -6.75 10.27 -2.50
CA GLU A 86 -7.12 10.73 -3.84
C GLU A 86 -6.13 11.78 -4.31
N ILE A 87 -5.60 11.61 -5.52
CA ILE A 87 -4.70 12.59 -6.15
C ILE A 87 -5.15 12.82 -7.58
N LYS A 88 -5.31 14.10 -7.92
CA LYS A 88 -5.43 14.59 -9.28
C LYS A 88 -4.20 15.39 -9.64
N ALA A 89 -3.67 15.23 -10.85
CA ALA A 89 -2.47 15.96 -11.29
C ALA A 89 -2.53 16.36 -12.76
N GLY A 90 -1.92 17.49 -13.11
CA GLY A 90 -1.85 18.01 -14.47
C GLY A 90 -3.14 18.69 -14.98
N TYR A 91 -4.08 18.98 -14.08
CA TYR A 91 -5.34 19.69 -14.40
C TYR A 91 -5.33 21.17 -13.95
N GLY A 92 -4.21 21.63 -13.39
CA GLY A 92 -4.05 23.00 -12.90
C GLY A 92 -3.91 24.05 -14.01
N SER A 93 -3.58 25.28 -13.61
CA SER A 93 -3.41 26.39 -14.54
C SER A 93 -2.13 26.31 -15.38
N GLN A 94 -1.09 25.63 -14.92
CA GLN A 94 0.17 25.49 -15.65
C GLN A 94 0.10 24.31 -16.62
N THR A 95 0.65 24.49 -17.83
CA THR A 95 0.90 23.38 -18.75
C THR A 95 2.22 22.71 -18.38
N LEU A 96 2.16 21.44 -17.99
CA LEU A 96 3.30 20.66 -17.53
C LEU A 96 3.59 19.50 -18.47
N SER A 97 4.86 19.06 -18.52
CA SER A 97 5.20 17.81 -19.18
C SER A 97 4.72 16.61 -18.36
N ASN A 98 4.52 15.46 -19.02
CA ASN A 98 4.10 14.22 -18.36
C ASN A 98 5.04 13.84 -17.21
N ASP A 99 6.37 13.98 -17.38
CA ASP A 99 7.34 13.71 -16.30
C ASP A 99 7.11 14.59 -15.07
N ILE A 100 6.82 15.89 -15.27
CA ILE A 100 6.56 16.82 -14.16
C ILE A 100 5.23 16.48 -13.49
N ILE A 101 4.18 16.16 -14.27
CA ILE A 101 2.87 15.72 -13.73
C ILE A 101 3.05 14.52 -12.80
N MET A 102 3.78 13.50 -13.26
CA MET A 102 4.06 12.31 -12.47
C MET A 102 4.90 12.63 -11.22
N TYR A 103 5.92 13.48 -11.37
CA TYR A 103 6.74 13.95 -10.26
C TYR A 103 5.91 14.68 -9.19
N VAL A 104 5.06 15.65 -9.56
CA VAL A 104 4.24 16.38 -8.57
C VAL A 104 3.14 15.51 -7.96
N ALA A 105 2.61 14.54 -8.71
CA ALA A 105 1.68 13.54 -8.18
C ALA A 105 2.34 12.68 -7.09
N GLY A 106 3.54 12.16 -7.37
CA GLY A 106 4.35 11.45 -6.38
C GLY A 106 4.70 12.33 -5.19
N TYR A 107 5.11 13.57 -5.42
CA TYR A 107 5.43 14.53 -4.37
C TYR A 107 4.26 14.72 -3.42
N LEU A 108 3.06 14.96 -3.95
CA LEU A 108 1.88 15.17 -3.13
C LEU A 108 1.54 13.93 -2.31
N GLU A 109 1.64 12.72 -2.88
CA GLU A 109 1.47 11.47 -2.15
C GLU A 109 2.45 11.36 -0.98
N GLY A 110 3.74 11.56 -1.26
CA GLY A 110 4.79 11.45 -0.26
C GLY A 110 4.58 12.46 0.86
N TYR A 111 4.20 13.68 0.50
CA TYR A 111 3.91 14.74 1.45
C TYR A 111 2.70 14.43 2.36
N LEU A 112 1.64 13.85 1.80
CA LEU A 112 0.43 13.51 2.54
C LEU A 112 0.60 12.27 3.43
N THR A 113 1.42 11.31 3.01
CA THR A 113 1.47 9.97 3.63
C THR A 113 2.78 9.64 4.35
N ALA A 114 3.75 10.56 4.40
CA ALA A 114 5.07 10.32 5.01
C ALA A 114 5.07 9.63 6.39
N PRO A 115 4.21 10.02 7.37
CA PRO A 115 4.18 9.34 8.66
C PRO A 115 3.86 7.84 8.52
N HIS A 116 2.82 7.51 7.76
CA HIS A 116 2.43 6.11 7.52
C HIS A 116 3.41 5.36 6.61
N MET A 117 4.14 6.05 5.72
CA MET A 117 5.24 5.43 4.97
C MET A 117 6.35 4.95 5.91
N TYR A 118 6.70 5.78 6.89
CA TYR A 118 7.69 5.43 7.91
C TYR A 118 7.22 4.28 8.80
N ASP A 119 5.96 4.30 9.25
CA ASP A 119 5.37 3.21 10.03
C ASP A 119 5.34 1.91 9.23
N HIS A 120 4.93 1.97 7.97
CA HIS A 120 4.86 0.79 7.10
C HIS A 120 6.25 0.18 6.86
N PHE A 121 7.27 1.02 6.62
CA PHE A 121 8.65 0.56 6.52
C PHE A 121 9.12 -0.09 7.83
N THR A 122 8.86 0.54 8.98
CA THR A 122 9.23 0.03 10.30
C THR A 122 8.60 -1.35 10.57
N ASN A 123 7.36 -1.55 10.13
CA ASN A 123 6.66 -2.82 10.28
C ASN A 123 7.23 -3.91 9.35
N LEU A 124 7.52 -3.58 8.09
CA LEU A 124 7.91 -4.55 7.07
C LEU A 124 9.39 -4.89 7.04
N TYR A 125 10.27 -3.94 7.36
CA TYR A 125 11.72 -4.13 7.33
C TYR A 125 12.18 -5.39 8.08
N PRO A 126 11.80 -5.63 9.36
CA PRO A 126 12.22 -6.82 10.09
C PRO A 126 11.57 -8.12 9.59
N GLN A 127 10.50 -8.04 8.80
CA GLN A 127 9.89 -9.22 8.18
C GLN A 127 10.85 -9.78 7.13
N LEU A 128 11.36 -8.91 6.24
CA LEU A 128 12.20 -9.29 5.10
C LEU A 128 13.69 -9.38 5.48
N ILE A 129 14.22 -8.38 6.18
CA ILE A 129 15.65 -8.29 6.54
C ILE A 129 15.86 -8.87 7.93
N LYS A 130 16.02 -10.20 7.99
CA LYS A 130 16.26 -10.93 9.26
C LYS A 130 17.73 -10.97 9.69
N LYS A 131 18.65 -10.82 8.74
CA LYS A 131 20.10 -10.84 8.98
C LYS A 131 20.68 -9.53 8.48
N PRO A 132 21.30 -8.70 9.33
CA PRO A 132 21.86 -7.42 8.89
C PRO A 132 22.85 -7.57 7.72
N SER A 133 23.61 -8.65 7.66
CA SER A 133 24.60 -8.90 6.60
C SER A 133 24.03 -9.03 5.18
N ILE A 134 22.72 -9.20 5.00
CA ILE A 134 22.12 -9.24 3.65
C ILE A 134 21.81 -7.84 3.10
N VAL A 135 21.72 -6.83 3.96
CA VAL A 135 21.24 -5.50 3.57
C VAL A 135 22.17 -4.85 2.56
N ASP A 136 23.49 -4.98 2.73
CA ASP A 136 24.48 -4.37 1.83
C ASP A 136 24.35 -4.92 0.41
N LYS A 137 24.11 -6.24 0.28
CA LYS A 137 23.89 -6.88 -1.03
C LYS A 137 22.58 -6.45 -1.67
N VAL A 138 21.52 -6.29 -0.88
CA VAL A 138 20.22 -5.81 -1.38
C VAL A 138 20.35 -4.36 -1.85
N GLN A 139 20.99 -3.51 -1.04
CA GLN A 139 21.28 -2.11 -1.41
C GLN A 139 22.12 -2.02 -2.68
N GLU A 140 23.16 -2.83 -2.81
CA GLU A 140 23.99 -2.85 -4.01
C GLU A 140 23.20 -3.29 -5.26
N PHE A 141 22.37 -4.34 -5.14
CA PHE A 141 21.53 -4.81 -6.24
C PHE A 141 20.55 -3.72 -6.68
N MET A 142 19.83 -3.11 -5.72
CA MET A 142 18.84 -2.08 -5.99
C MET A 142 19.49 -0.83 -6.59
N LYS A 143 20.68 -0.43 -6.12
CA LYS A 143 21.44 0.67 -6.72
C LYS A 143 21.77 0.38 -8.19
N LYS A 144 22.31 -0.82 -8.50
CA LYS A 144 22.64 -1.19 -9.89
C LYS A 144 21.39 -1.27 -10.78
N GLN A 145 20.28 -1.76 -10.23
CA GLN A 145 19.01 -1.85 -10.96
C GLN A 145 18.45 -0.45 -11.27
N ASP A 146 18.49 0.47 -10.31
CA ASP A 146 18.07 1.87 -10.48
C ASP A 146 18.94 2.60 -11.51
N GLU A 147 20.27 2.44 -11.44
CA GLU A 147 21.21 3.00 -12.42
C GLU A 147 20.96 2.43 -13.83
N TRP A 148 20.74 1.12 -13.94
CA TRP A 148 20.41 0.46 -15.20
C TRP A 148 19.10 1.00 -15.79
N ALA A 149 18.05 1.15 -14.98
CA ALA A 149 16.77 1.69 -15.44
C ALA A 149 16.94 3.12 -15.97
N HIS A 150 17.61 4.00 -15.23
CA HIS A 150 17.85 5.38 -15.66
C HIS A 150 18.70 5.48 -16.94
N ASN A 151 19.69 4.60 -17.11
CA ASN A 151 20.51 4.57 -18.33
C ASN A 151 19.68 4.16 -19.55
N ASN A 152 18.78 3.19 -19.41
CA ASN A 152 17.89 2.77 -20.50
C ASN A 152 16.84 3.84 -20.81
N ILE A 153 16.21 4.46 -19.80
CA ILE A 153 15.28 5.59 -20.00
C ILE A 153 15.95 6.70 -20.81
N LYS A 154 17.21 7.03 -20.50
CA LYS A 154 17.97 8.06 -21.22
C LYS A 154 18.32 7.65 -22.65
N SER A 155 18.56 6.37 -22.90
CA SER A 155 19.01 5.85 -24.20
C SER A 155 17.86 5.64 -25.18
N TYR A 156 16.66 5.31 -24.67
CA TYR A 156 15.51 4.90 -25.48
C TYR A 156 14.31 5.85 -25.27
N LYS A 157 14.52 7.16 -25.40
CA LYS A 157 13.48 8.17 -25.08
C LYS A 157 12.22 8.09 -25.94
N ASP A 158 12.37 7.68 -27.20
CA ASP A 158 11.26 7.57 -28.15
C ASP A 158 10.49 6.25 -28.01
N ASP A 159 11.10 5.26 -27.35
CA ASP A 159 10.47 3.97 -27.09
C ASP A 159 9.35 4.14 -26.04
N PRO A 160 8.10 3.72 -26.34
CA PRO A 160 6.98 3.90 -25.42
C PRO A 160 7.18 3.22 -24.08
N PHE A 161 7.82 2.04 -24.04
CA PHE A 161 8.05 1.30 -22.80
C PHE A 161 9.02 2.05 -21.89
N TRP A 162 10.14 2.52 -22.43
CA TRP A 162 11.13 3.28 -21.64
C TRP A 162 10.64 4.66 -21.25
N ARG A 163 9.82 5.31 -22.09
CA ARG A 163 9.16 6.58 -21.75
C ARG A 163 8.20 6.43 -20.57
N HIS A 164 7.35 5.39 -20.56
CA HIS A 164 6.45 5.12 -19.44
C HIS A 164 7.19 4.64 -18.18
N THR A 165 8.31 3.92 -18.34
CA THR A 165 9.21 3.61 -17.22
C THR A 165 9.77 4.90 -16.63
N GLY A 166 10.11 5.89 -17.45
CA GLY A 166 10.48 7.24 -17.03
C GLY A 166 9.40 7.93 -16.19
N TYR A 167 8.13 7.86 -16.60
CA TYR A 167 7.00 8.39 -15.84
C TYR A 167 6.87 7.76 -14.45
N VAL A 168 6.99 6.44 -14.34
CA VAL A 168 6.94 5.72 -13.05
C VAL A 168 8.12 6.13 -12.15
N MET A 169 9.33 6.23 -12.72
CA MET A 169 10.51 6.67 -11.97
C MET A 169 10.40 8.14 -11.53
N ALA A 170 9.80 9.01 -12.35
CA ALA A 170 9.53 10.39 -11.99
C ALA A 170 8.55 10.48 -10.79
N GLN A 171 7.50 9.65 -10.79
CA GLN A 171 6.58 9.56 -9.65
C GLN A 171 7.29 9.07 -8.38
N MET A 172 8.15 8.04 -8.46
CA MET A 172 8.90 7.55 -7.30
C MET A 172 9.88 8.62 -6.75
N ASN A 173 10.53 9.38 -7.64
CA ASN A 173 11.38 10.51 -7.24
C ASN A 173 10.57 11.61 -6.55
N GLY A 174 9.39 11.93 -7.08
CA GLY A 174 8.43 12.82 -6.43
C GLY A 174 8.08 12.34 -5.03
N LEU A 175 7.66 11.07 -4.90
CA LEU A 175 7.30 10.42 -3.64
C LEU A 175 8.40 10.56 -2.59
N TYR A 176 9.65 10.29 -2.97
CA TYR A 176 10.80 10.45 -2.09
C TYR A 176 10.97 11.90 -1.60
N VAL A 177 10.98 12.86 -2.52
CA VAL A 177 11.21 14.27 -2.17
C VAL A 177 10.05 14.84 -1.35
N GLY A 178 8.81 14.51 -1.71
CA GLY A 178 7.62 14.92 -0.96
C GLY A 178 7.60 14.37 0.47
N ALA A 179 7.96 13.10 0.64
CA ALA A 179 8.07 12.50 1.97
C ALA A 179 9.21 13.12 2.80
N MET A 180 10.36 13.39 2.18
CA MET A 180 11.48 14.07 2.82
C MET A 180 11.10 15.48 3.27
N ASN A 181 10.39 16.23 2.43
CA ASN A 181 9.92 17.57 2.76
C ASN A 181 8.93 17.55 3.94
N ARG A 182 7.96 16.63 3.93
CA ARG A 182 7.02 16.48 5.05
C ARG A 182 7.73 16.11 6.34
N ALA A 183 8.66 15.15 6.32
CA ALA A 183 9.42 14.74 7.49
C ALA A 183 10.21 15.91 8.10
N THR A 184 10.88 16.71 7.24
CA THR A 184 11.61 17.91 7.67
C THR A 184 10.68 18.93 8.33
N LEU A 185 9.51 19.18 7.74
CA LEU A 185 8.52 20.14 8.26
C LEU A 185 7.99 19.75 9.64
N ILE A 186 7.75 18.46 9.88
CA ILE A 186 7.22 17.97 11.16
C ILE A 186 8.32 17.59 12.16
N GLY A 187 9.59 17.82 11.84
CA GLY A 187 10.72 17.54 12.73
C GLY A 187 11.04 16.06 12.92
N THR A 188 10.70 15.19 11.96
CA THR A 188 11.03 13.75 12.00
C THR A 188 12.16 13.41 11.03
N LYS A 189 12.82 12.28 11.25
CA LYS A 189 13.92 11.81 10.38
C LYS A 189 13.37 11.46 8.99
N PRO A 190 13.86 12.09 7.90
CA PRO A 190 13.47 11.70 6.55
C PRO A 190 13.86 10.26 6.23
N MET A 191 12.99 9.57 5.49
CA MET A 191 13.31 8.28 4.91
C MET A 191 14.42 8.43 3.87
N THR A 192 15.30 7.44 3.73
CA THR A 192 16.28 7.41 2.64
C THR A 192 15.63 6.91 1.35
N LEU A 193 16.24 7.22 0.20
CA LEU A 193 15.78 6.69 -1.09
C LEU A 193 15.69 5.16 -1.09
N PHE A 194 16.67 4.48 -0.48
CA PHE A 194 16.65 3.03 -0.32
C PHE A 194 15.41 2.54 0.43
N GLN A 195 14.94 3.25 1.47
CA GLN A 195 13.74 2.83 2.20
C GLN A 195 12.47 2.97 1.35
N ILE A 196 12.39 3.99 0.48
CA ILE A 196 11.29 4.14 -0.48
C ILE A 196 11.34 3.06 -1.56
N GLN A 197 12.52 2.79 -2.12
CA GLN A 197 12.70 1.71 -3.08
C GLN A 197 12.40 0.35 -2.43
N PHE A 198 12.79 0.15 -1.17
CA PHE A 198 12.50 -1.07 -0.40
C PHE A 198 11.00 -1.28 -0.32
N LEU A 199 10.23 -0.24 0.05
CA LEU A 199 8.78 -0.30 0.08
C LEU A 199 8.24 -0.74 -1.28
N ASN A 200 8.66 -0.14 -2.39
CA ASN A 200 8.18 -0.49 -3.72
C ASN A 200 8.58 -1.92 -4.15
N ALA A 201 9.76 -2.38 -3.77
CA ALA A 201 10.32 -3.67 -4.16
C ALA A 201 9.93 -4.83 -3.23
N VAL A 202 9.10 -4.63 -2.20
CA VAL A 202 8.80 -5.69 -1.21
C VAL A 202 8.35 -7.02 -1.84
N GLY A 203 7.66 -7.00 -3.00
CA GLY A 203 7.31 -8.21 -3.74
C GLY A 203 8.56 -8.93 -4.29
N ASP A 204 9.40 -8.21 -5.03
CA ASP A 204 10.66 -8.67 -5.63
C ASP A 204 11.75 -8.98 -4.60
N LEU A 205 11.63 -8.48 -3.37
CA LEU A 205 12.58 -8.80 -2.31
C LEU A 205 12.36 -10.22 -1.75
N LEU A 206 11.16 -10.80 -1.92
CA LEU A 206 10.82 -12.13 -1.43
C LEU A 206 11.61 -13.24 -2.13
N ASP A 207 11.95 -13.06 -3.41
CA ASP A 207 12.74 -13.96 -4.23
C ASP A 207 14.18 -13.47 -4.43
N LEU A 208 14.42 -12.14 -4.45
CA LEU A 208 15.78 -11.60 -4.52
C LEU A 208 16.62 -11.96 -3.29
N ILE A 209 16.11 -11.78 -2.07
CA ILE A 209 16.89 -12.00 -0.83
C ILE A 209 17.44 -13.44 -0.75
N PRO A 210 16.63 -14.51 -0.98
CA PRO A 210 17.14 -15.87 -1.08
C PRO A 210 18.19 -16.05 -2.19
N SER A 211 18.02 -15.37 -3.32
CA SER A 211 18.92 -15.47 -4.48
C SER A 211 20.31 -14.82 -4.24
N LEU A 212 20.38 -13.80 -3.37
CA LEU A 212 21.63 -13.13 -2.98
C LEU A 212 22.44 -13.89 -1.91
N SER A 213 21.84 -14.92 -1.30
CA SER A 213 22.48 -15.79 -0.29
C SER A 213 22.19 -17.27 -0.57
N PRO A 214 22.69 -17.83 -1.69
CA PRO A 214 22.56 -19.26 -1.96
C PRO A 214 23.24 -20.04 -0.84
N LEU A 215 22.48 -20.90 -0.16
CA LEU A 215 23.02 -21.81 0.85
C LEU A 215 24.02 -22.74 0.14
N LYS A 216 25.29 -22.74 0.60
CA LYS A 216 26.38 -23.55 0.04
C LYS A 216 26.13 -25.08 0.03
N ASN A 217 25.05 -25.56 0.65
CA ASN A 217 24.75 -26.99 0.84
C ASN A 217 23.24 -27.30 0.84
N SER A 218 22.43 -26.62 0.04
CA SER A 218 21.09 -27.14 -0.25
C SER A 218 21.15 -27.96 -1.52
N SER A 219 20.95 -29.27 -1.40
CA SER A 219 20.49 -30.08 -2.53
C SER A 219 19.37 -29.32 -3.26
N LEU A 220 19.27 -29.51 -4.58
CA LEU A 220 18.32 -28.86 -5.51
C LEU A 220 16.83 -29.02 -5.17
N LYS A 221 16.49 -29.44 -3.94
CA LYS A 221 15.14 -29.56 -3.43
C LYS A 221 14.83 -28.36 -2.54
N VAL A 222 14.01 -27.49 -3.10
CA VAL A 222 13.28 -26.40 -2.42
C VAL A 222 14.13 -25.15 -2.18
N PHE A 223 14.19 -24.29 -3.20
CA PHE A 223 14.12 -22.85 -2.94
C PHE A 223 12.96 -22.66 -1.98
N LYS A 224 13.26 -22.37 -0.72
CA LYS A 224 12.28 -22.07 0.32
C LYS A 224 11.69 -20.71 -0.04
N ARG A 225 10.85 -20.69 -1.08
CA ARG A 225 9.96 -19.59 -1.41
C ARG A 225 9.31 -19.21 -0.09
N TRP A 226 9.35 -17.93 0.26
CA TRP A 226 8.64 -17.47 1.45
C TRP A 226 7.25 -18.07 1.42
N ASP A 227 6.87 -18.75 2.49
CA ASP A 227 5.55 -19.37 2.66
C ASP A 227 4.52 -18.26 2.94
N MET A 228 4.43 -17.31 2.01
CA MET A 228 3.33 -16.37 1.95
C MET A 228 2.26 -17.09 1.16
N GLY A 229 1.16 -17.42 1.82
CA GLY A 229 0.06 -18.15 1.18
C GLY A 229 -0.40 -17.48 -0.13
N HIS A 230 -1.10 -18.25 -0.95
CA HIS A 230 -1.54 -17.76 -2.25
C HIS A 230 -2.66 -16.71 -2.10
N CYS A 231 -2.50 -15.56 -2.74
CA CYS A 231 -3.63 -14.65 -2.94
C CYS A 231 -4.76 -15.39 -3.69
N SER A 232 -6.01 -15.06 -3.39
CA SER A 232 -7.18 -15.70 -4.02
C SER A 232 -7.92 -14.69 -4.90
N ALA A 233 -8.30 -15.10 -6.10
CA ALA A 233 -9.12 -14.29 -7.02
C ALA A 233 -10.39 -15.04 -7.43
N LEU A 234 -11.49 -14.31 -7.59
CA LEU A 234 -12.75 -14.85 -8.10
C LEU A 234 -13.27 -13.95 -9.21
N ILE A 235 -13.55 -14.56 -10.36
CA ILE A 235 -14.27 -13.93 -11.47
C ILE A 235 -15.59 -14.69 -11.61
N LYS A 236 -16.71 -14.02 -11.33
CA LYS A 236 -18.03 -14.64 -11.26
C LYS A 236 -18.99 -13.97 -12.24
N VAL A 237 -19.33 -14.68 -13.31
CA VAL A 237 -20.45 -14.35 -14.18
C VAL A 237 -21.75 -14.83 -13.52
N LEU A 238 -22.74 -13.94 -13.43
CA LEU A 238 -24.04 -14.26 -12.85
C LEU A 238 -24.88 -15.17 -13.78
N PRO A 239 -25.82 -15.97 -13.23
CA PRO A 239 -26.48 -17.04 -13.98
C PRO A 239 -27.24 -16.60 -15.23
N GLY A 240 -27.72 -15.35 -15.28
CA GLY A 240 -28.41 -14.76 -16.42
C GLY A 240 -27.53 -13.88 -17.31
N PHE A 241 -26.20 -13.91 -17.13
CA PHE A 241 -25.25 -13.00 -17.77
C PHE A 241 -25.51 -11.52 -17.50
N GLU A 242 -26.24 -11.20 -16.43
CA GLU A 242 -26.65 -9.85 -16.07
C GLU A 242 -25.50 -9.01 -15.50
N ASN A 243 -24.48 -9.68 -14.96
CA ASN A 243 -23.29 -9.02 -14.44
C ASN A 243 -22.07 -9.96 -14.37
N ILE A 244 -20.90 -9.35 -14.22
CA ILE A 244 -19.65 -10.01 -13.90
C ILE A 244 -19.02 -9.35 -12.67
N TYR A 245 -18.77 -10.13 -11.63
CA TYR A 245 -18.07 -9.68 -10.43
C TYR A 245 -16.61 -10.13 -10.45
N PHE A 246 -15.74 -9.25 -9.97
CA PHE A 246 -14.32 -9.50 -9.76
C PHE A 246 -14.01 -9.28 -8.29
N ALA A 247 -13.33 -10.25 -7.66
CA ALA A 247 -12.87 -10.14 -6.29
C ALA A 247 -11.43 -10.64 -6.17
N HIS A 248 -10.67 -10.03 -5.26
CA HIS A 248 -9.32 -10.44 -4.92
C HIS A 248 -9.11 -10.33 -3.42
N SER A 249 -8.49 -11.35 -2.82
CA SER A 249 -8.13 -11.40 -1.41
C SER A 249 -6.62 -11.65 -1.31
N SER A 250 -5.89 -10.61 -0.93
CA SER A 250 -4.44 -10.69 -0.74
C SER A 250 -4.10 -11.42 0.56
N TRP A 251 -3.22 -12.42 0.47
CA TRP A 251 -2.68 -13.11 1.64
C TRP A 251 -1.29 -12.57 1.93
N TYR A 252 -1.11 -11.98 3.11
CA TYR A 252 0.14 -11.33 3.45
C TYR A 252 0.34 -11.25 4.97
N THR A 253 1.54 -10.84 5.42
CA THR A 253 1.84 -10.72 6.85
C THR A 253 0.97 -9.64 7.51
N TYR A 254 0.55 -9.85 8.77
CA TYR A 254 -0.20 -8.85 9.52
C TYR A 254 0.56 -7.54 9.71
N ALA A 255 1.90 -7.58 9.71
CA ALA A 255 2.74 -6.38 9.74
C ALA A 255 2.47 -5.42 8.54
N ALA A 256 1.88 -5.92 7.46
CA ALA A 256 1.54 -5.13 6.30
C ALA A 256 0.14 -4.52 6.34
N MET A 257 -0.65 -4.71 7.40
CA MET A 257 -2.05 -4.30 7.45
C MET A 257 -2.29 -2.79 7.60
N LEU A 258 -1.24 -1.96 7.45
CA LEU A 258 -1.41 -0.53 7.24
C LEU A 258 -1.75 -0.28 5.77
N ARG A 259 -3.05 -0.09 5.48
CA ARG A 259 -3.59 -0.08 4.10
C ARG A 259 -4.01 1.31 3.65
N ILE A 260 -3.82 1.59 2.35
CA ILE A 260 -4.38 2.77 1.69
C ILE A 260 -5.11 2.33 0.43
N TYR A 261 -6.38 2.72 0.27
CA TYR A 261 -7.05 2.62 -1.02
C TYR A 261 -6.78 3.91 -1.80
N LYS A 262 -6.22 3.78 -3.01
CA LYS A 262 -5.73 4.92 -3.80
C LYS A 262 -6.60 5.16 -5.01
N HIS A 263 -6.89 6.44 -5.26
CA HIS A 263 -7.52 6.95 -6.47
C HIS A 263 -6.55 7.92 -7.15
N TRP A 264 -6.13 7.60 -8.36
CA TRP A 264 -5.24 8.44 -9.17
C TRP A 264 -6.00 8.91 -10.41
N ASP A 265 -5.88 10.19 -10.74
CA ASP A 265 -6.42 10.82 -11.95
C ASP A 265 -5.36 11.79 -12.49
N PHE A 266 -4.52 11.34 -13.42
CA PHE A 266 -3.37 12.10 -13.91
C PHE A 266 -3.58 12.47 -15.38
N ASN A 267 -3.49 13.76 -15.70
CA ASN A 267 -3.67 14.27 -17.07
C ASN A 267 -2.44 14.02 -17.94
N ILE A 268 -2.06 12.75 -18.11
CA ILE A 268 -0.95 12.33 -18.97
C ILE A 268 -1.42 12.34 -20.42
N VAL A 269 -0.85 13.23 -21.22
CA VAL A 269 -1.14 13.32 -22.66
C VAL A 269 -0.01 12.62 -23.40
N ASP A 270 -0.20 11.32 -23.64
CA ASP A 270 0.71 10.48 -24.41
C ASP A 270 -0.13 9.56 -25.32
N LYS A 271 0.25 9.45 -26.60
CA LYS A 271 -0.50 8.64 -27.58
C LYS A 271 -0.56 7.15 -27.21
N ASP A 272 0.40 6.69 -26.42
CA ASP A 272 0.54 5.30 -26.00
C ASP A 272 -0.05 5.05 -24.59
N THR A 273 -0.70 6.06 -23.98
CA THR A 273 -1.44 5.94 -22.70
C THR A 273 -2.95 5.81 -22.95
N SER A 274 -3.54 4.69 -22.54
CA SER A 274 -5.00 4.46 -22.68
C SER A 274 -5.82 4.80 -21.44
N CYS A 275 -5.18 4.94 -20.27
CA CYS A 275 -5.87 5.12 -19.00
C CYS A 275 -5.14 6.12 -18.10
N SER A 276 -5.83 7.19 -17.73
CA SER A 276 -5.38 8.24 -16.82
C SER A 276 -5.94 8.10 -15.40
N ARG A 277 -6.92 7.19 -15.21
CA ARG A 277 -7.66 7.04 -13.96
C ARG A 277 -7.58 5.62 -13.42
N LEU A 278 -7.04 5.47 -12.22
CA LEU A 278 -6.87 4.17 -11.58
C LEU A 278 -7.40 4.21 -10.15
N SER A 279 -8.01 3.11 -9.71
CA SER A 279 -8.37 2.89 -8.31
C SER A 279 -7.93 1.49 -7.89
N PHE A 280 -7.18 1.40 -6.79
CA PHE A 280 -6.56 0.15 -6.38
C PHE A 280 -6.26 0.12 -4.88
N SER A 281 -6.28 -1.08 -4.32
CA SER A 281 -5.85 -1.32 -2.94
C SER A 281 -4.33 -1.33 -2.85
N SER A 282 -3.74 -0.47 -2.03
CA SER A 282 -2.29 -0.34 -1.85
C SER A 282 -1.87 -0.26 -0.37
N TYR A 283 -0.69 0.30 -0.15
CA TYR A 283 -0.02 0.54 1.11
C TYR A 283 0.64 1.94 1.08
N PRO A 284 1.04 2.50 2.24
CA PRO A 284 1.81 3.73 2.29
C PRO A 284 3.14 3.61 1.53
N GLY A 285 3.40 4.54 0.60
CA GLY A 285 4.66 4.62 -0.15
C GLY A 285 4.84 3.59 -1.26
N LYS A 286 3.77 2.89 -1.65
CA LYS A 286 3.72 1.85 -2.70
C LYS A 286 2.69 2.15 -3.78
#